data_AF-A0A6M4X2M6-F1
#
_entry.id   AF-A0A6M4X2M6-F1
#
_cell.length_a   1.000
_cell.length_b   1.000
_cell.length_c   1.000
_cell.angle_alpha   90.00
_cell.angle_beta   90.00
_cell.angle_gamma   90.00
#
_symmetry.space_group_name_H-M   'P 1'
#
loop_
_entity.id
_entity.type
_entity.pdbx_description
1 polymer ?
#
loop_
_entity_poly.entity_id
_entity_poly.type
_entity_poly.pdbx_seq_one_letter_code
_entity_poly.pdbx_strand_id
1 'polypeptide(L)'
;MKKDHEQDPARDRERDPERDPKEGRTTASSDDGNGPSVPGGSGDAGSGDGGSGDAGSGDAGSGDAGSGDAGSGGGNGTPPARESGRPPRIPLPRASVEDSGLPLPPAEPAGPGPLTLEHPVLKSLLGAWALAACSAAETAAVEEHLGDCGACADEARRLREAVGLLQRPESLDLDPGLRTRVLDGCLDRRPPRIPVPVWAASYDAETARLDALLQDFGDAEWHAPVRLRWFRGEGATSRRTTVAGVIAHLLAVDGLVAVALGLDDPLTPLATGDRPGGTDETNEADRTDGRDGSRGPVDTPARRTESFWAASHFPPTRSVRGPWREQTHALVRTVSFTGGGPGAMPVSYGGFELPLRDAMLDRAFECWVHAEDIAEAVDYPYAPPAPRHLHGMIDLAARMLPETLAARRRAGLATPSHSRHLVTAGRPGRSLRLEIEGSGGGQWLIPLDSPGAVGSADHEVAHVALDDVEFCRLAAGHVSPEEAAAGQLGDREAIRDVLFAAASLSRM
;
A
#
# COMPACT_ATOMS: atom_id res chain seq x y z
N MET A 1 -70.79 -27.37 2.23
CA MET A 1 -71.64 -28.41 1.61
C MET A 1 -72.87 -27.70 1.05
N LYS A 2 -73.04 -27.70 -0.28
CA LYS A 2 -74.07 -26.99 -1.08
C LYS A 2 -73.99 -25.45 -1.11
N LYS A 3 -74.32 -24.77 -2.22
CA LYS A 3 -74.37 -25.09 -3.69
C LYS A 3 -74.46 -23.72 -4.41
N ASP A 4 -73.62 -23.42 -5.42
CA ASP A 4 -73.90 -23.40 -6.89
C ASP A 4 -74.69 -22.14 -7.35
N HIS A 5 -74.56 -21.56 -8.55
CA HIS A 5 -73.68 -21.69 -9.74
C HIS A 5 -73.63 -20.26 -10.40
N GLU A 6 -72.61 -19.77 -11.12
CA GLU A 6 -72.08 -20.21 -12.45
C GLU A 6 -73.12 -19.98 -13.59
N GLN A 7 -72.84 -19.42 -14.79
CA GLN A 7 -71.61 -19.35 -15.62
C GLN A 7 -71.48 -18.06 -16.46
N ASP A 8 -70.24 -17.76 -16.87
CA ASP A 8 -69.82 -16.92 -18.02
C ASP A 8 -69.59 -17.83 -19.25
N PRO A 9 -69.60 -17.35 -20.51
CA PRO A 9 -68.32 -17.44 -21.22
C PRO A 9 -68.01 -16.39 -22.32
N ALA A 10 -66.71 -16.06 -22.35
CA ALA A 10 -65.83 -15.98 -23.52
C ALA A 10 -65.98 -14.82 -24.55
N ARG A 11 -64.86 -14.09 -24.70
CA ARG A 11 -64.54 -13.19 -25.81
C ARG A 11 -63.60 -13.88 -26.79
N ASP A 12 -63.61 -13.50 -28.06
CA ASP A 12 -62.41 -13.63 -28.90
C ASP A 12 -62.30 -12.48 -29.93
N ARG A 13 -61.05 -11.99 -30.06
CA ARG A 13 -60.39 -11.19 -31.13
C ARG A 13 -61.16 -10.21 -32.03
N GLU A 14 -60.57 -9.02 -32.20
CA GLU A 14 -60.21 -8.50 -33.54
C GLU A 14 -59.05 -7.47 -33.46
N ARG A 15 -58.42 -7.15 -34.61
CA ARG A 15 -57.18 -6.36 -34.74
C ARG A 15 -57.23 -5.50 -36.02
N ASP A 16 -56.62 -4.31 -35.98
CA ASP A 16 -56.26 -3.32 -37.05
C ASP A 16 -56.13 -3.84 -38.53
N PRO A 17 -56.26 -2.99 -39.61
CA PRO A 17 -55.58 -1.67 -39.71
C PRO A 17 -56.12 -0.55 -40.71
N GLU A 18 -55.32 0.53 -40.86
CA GLU A 18 -55.00 1.35 -42.07
C GLU A 18 -55.66 2.72 -42.49
N ARG A 19 -54.82 3.79 -42.43
CA ARG A 19 -54.44 4.86 -43.43
C ARG A 19 -55.39 5.92 -44.09
N ASP A 20 -55.02 7.21 -43.84
CA ASP A 20 -54.84 8.39 -44.77
C ASP A 20 -56.02 8.96 -45.63
N PRO A 21 -55.99 10.21 -46.22
CA PRO A 21 -54.85 11.13 -46.53
C PRO A 21 -55.02 12.71 -46.42
N LYS A 22 -53.89 13.46 -46.47
CA LYS A 22 -53.62 14.79 -47.14
C LYS A 22 -54.39 16.09 -46.73
N GLU A 23 -53.96 17.38 -46.89
CA GLU A 23 -52.85 18.18 -47.53
C GLU A 23 -52.42 19.37 -46.60
N GLY A 24 -51.36 20.19 -46.77
CA GLY A 24 -50.22 20.26 -47.71
C GLY A 24 -49.39 21.59 -47.63
N ARG A 25 -48.22 21.65 -48.31
CA ARG A 25 -47.33 22.81 -48.68
C ARG A 25 -46.78 23.73 -47.56
N THR A 26 -45.61 24.40 -47.59
CA THR A 26 -44.40 24.57 -48.47
C THR A 26 -43.37 25.38 -47.63
N THR A 27 -42.04 25.45 -47.82
CA THR A 27 -41.03 25.00 -48.81
C THR A 27 -39.61 25.06 -48.19
N ALA A 28 -38.58 24.52 -48.86
CA ALA A 28 -37.15 24.76 -48.59
C ALA A 28 -36.40 25.10 -49.90
N SER A 29 -35.16 25.60 -49.82
CA SER A 29 -34.24 25.73 -50.97
C SER A 29 -32.81 25.34 -50.56
N SER A 30 -32.12 24.65 -51.45
CA SER A 30 -30.73 24.17 -51.36
C SER A 30 -29.82 24.91 -52.36
N ASP A 31 -28.52 24.61 -52.30
CA ASP A 31 -27.56 24.31 -53.41
C ASP A 31 -26.12 24.43 -52.82
N ASP A 32 -25.27 23.39 -52.86
CA ASP A 32 -24.44 22.85 -53.98
C ASP A 32 -23.35 23.84 -54.48
N GLY A 33 -22.06 23.48 -54.69
CA GLY A 33 -21.32 22.23 -54.48
C GLY A 33 -19.91 22.24 -55.12
N ASN A 34 -19.21 21.08 -55.08
CA ASN A 34 -18.05 20.66 -55.92
C ASN A 34 -16.58 20.97 -55.51
N GLY A 35 -15.66 20.00 -55.78
CA GLY A 35 -14.19 20.02 -55.58
C GLY A 35 -13.39 20.40 -56.86
N PRO A 36 -12.13 19.95 -57.12
CA PRO A 36 -11.57 18.60 -56.78
C PRO A 36 -10.01 18.43 -56.55
N SER A 37 -9.61 17.17 -56.24
CA SER A 37 -8.35 16.43 -56.58
C SER A 37 -6.92 16.72 -56.02
N VAL A 38 -6.43 15.75 -55.20
CA VAL A 38 -5.11 14.99 -55.13
C VAL A 38 -3.92 15.28 -56.10
N PRO A 39 -2.63 14.85 -55.85
CA PRO A 39 -2.18 13.69 -55.03
C PRO A 39 -0.87 13.76 -54.19
N GLY A 40 -0.74 12.82 -53.24
CA GLY A 40 0.38 11.87 -53.01
C GLY A 40 1.85 12.31 -52.86
N GLY A 41 2.50 11.84 -51.77
CA GLY A 41 3.97 11.83 -51.59
C GLY A 41 4.41 10.76 -50.58
N SER A 42 5.54 10.08 -50.85
CA SER A 42 6.02 8.88 -50.13
C SER A 42 7.52 8.95 -49.79
N GLY A 43 7.94 8.26 -48.73
CA GLY A 43 9.34 8.05 -48.34
C GLY A 43 9.60 8.41 -46.87
N ASP A 44 10.63 7.91 -46.18
CA ASP A 44 11.51 6.75 -46.43
C ASP A 44 12.15 6.33 -45.08
N ALA A 45 12.94 5.25 -45.06
CA ALA A 45 13.45 4.59 -43.87
C ALA A 45 14.60 5.32 -43.11
N GLY A 46 14.75 4.96 -41.83
CA GLY A 46 15.94 5.17 -41.00
C GLY A 46 15.84 4.25 -39.77
N SER A 47 16.34 3.01 -39.84
CA SER A 47 17.73 2.65 -39.51
C SER A 47 18.07 2.90 -38.03
N GLY A 48 17.93 1.85 -37.21
CA GLY A 48 18.41 1.82 -35.84
C GLY A 48 19.65 0.94 -35.70
N ASP A 49 20.83 1.57 -35.62
CA ASP A 49 21.95 1.05 -34.83
C ASP A 49 21.62 1.29 -33.33
N GLY A 50 22.12 0.55 -32.34
CA GLY A 50 23.06 -0.56 -32.39
C GLY A 50 24.03 -0.52 -31.20
N GLY A 51 23.95 -1.51 -30.30
CA GLY A 51 25.06 -1.92 -29.43
C GLY A 51 25.01 -1.56 -27.94
N SER A 52 25.59 -2.47 -27.15
CA SER A 52 26.05 -2.32 -25.74
C SER A 52 24.94 -2.22 -24.67
N GLY A 53 24.71 -3.20 -23.80
CA GLY A 53 25.50 -4.41 -23.51
C GLY A 53 26.65 -4.13 -22.55
N ASP A 54 26.36 -4.20 -21.25
CA ASP A 54 27.37 -4.28 -20.19
C ASP A 54 27.02 -5.41 -19.21
N ALA A 55 28.04 -6.08 -18.69
CA ALA A 55 27.93 -7.24 -17.82
C ALA A 55 29.02 -7.16 -16.74
N GLY A 56 28.62 -6.99 -15.49
CA GLY A 56 29.46 -7.12 -14.30
C GLY A 56 28.71 -7.96 -13.26
N SER A 57 29.01 -9.26 -13.17
CA SER A 57 30.02 -9.80 -12.25
C SER A 57 29.50 -9.91 -10.81
N GLY A 58 28.96 -11.09 -10.48
CA GLY A 58 28.78 -11.49 -9.09
C GLY A 58 30.10 -11.91 -8.47
N ASP A 59 30.25 -11.66 -7.17
CA ASP A 59 31.34 -12.19 -6.35
C ASP A 59 30.77 -13.10 -5.24
N ALA A 60 31.51 -14.15 -4.89
CA ALA A 60 31.08 -15.23 -4.01
C ALA A 60 32.01 -15.33 -2.79
N GLY A 61 31.63 -14.69 -1.68
CA GLY A 61 32.33 -14.78 -0.40
C GLY A 61 31.92 -16.02 0.41
N SER A 62 32.86 -16.93 0.66
CA SER A 62 32.66 -18.14 1.49
C SER A 62 33.38 -18.03 2.84
N GLY A 63 32.88 -18.75 3.86
CA GLY A 63 33.48 -18.86 5.20
C GLY A 63 32.94 -17.83 6.21
N ASP A 64 32.89 -18.09 7.51
CA ASP A 64 33.57 -19.14 8.30
C ASP A 64 32.67 -19.68 9.44
N ALA A 65 33.05 -20.83 10.01
CA ALA A 65 32.32 -21.51 11.08
C ALA A 65 32.74 -21.02 12.49
N GLY A 66 31.77 -20.91 13.40
CA GLY A 66 32.01 -20.64 14.82
C GLY A 66 31.19 -21.58 15.70
N SER A 67 31.84 -22.52 16.39
CA SER A 67 31.20 -23.49 17.30
C SER A 67 31.30 -23.08 18.77
N GLY A 68 30.37 -23.58 19.60
CA GLY A 68 30.37 -23.45 21.07
C GLY A 68 29.36 -22.42 21.59
N ASP A 69 28.72 -22.61 22.74
CA ASP A 69 28.70 -23.76 23.66
C ASP A 69 27.39 -23.77 24.46
N ALA A 70 27.01 -24.91 25.04
CA ALA A 70 25.80 -25.05 25.85
C ALA A 70 26.01 -24.56 27.29
N GLY A 71 25.03 -23.83 27.83
CA GLY A 71 25.07 -23.36 29.22
C GLY A 71 23.69 -23.33 29.87
N SER A 72 23.32 -24.43 30.54
CA SER A 72 22.12 -24.47 31.40
C SER A 72 22.42 -24.02 32.82
N GLY A 73 21.54 -23.18 33.37
CA GLY A 73 21.51 -22.75 34.77
C GLY A 73 20.67 -21.47 34.86
N GLY A 74 19.58 -21.37 35.63
CA GLY A 74 19.22 -22.15 36.82
C GLY A 74 19.48 -21.30 38.07
N GLY A 75 18.66 -20.27 38.30
CA GLY A 75 18.86 -19.34 39.41
C GLY A 75 17.61 -18.53 39.77
N ASN A 76 16.96 -18.90 40.88
CA ASN A 76 16.02 -18.02 41.56
C ASN A 76 16.78 -16.81 42.13
N GLY A 77 16.30 -15.59 41.90
CA GLY A 77 16.91 -14.38 42.43
C GLY A 77 15.93 -13.21 42.49
N THR A 78 15.53 -12.84 43.71
CA THR A 78 14.76 -11.63 44.03
C THR A 78 15.46 -10.38 43.47
N PRO A 79 14.73 -9.40 42.87
CA PRO A 79 15.37 -8.22 42.29
C PRO A 79 15.97 -7.29 43.37
N PRO A 80 17.21 -6.80 43.21
CA PRO A 80 17.78 -5.79 44.09
C PRO A 80 17.22 -4.39 43.79
N ALA A 81 17.28 -3.52 44.81
CA ALA A 81 16.77 -2.15 44.74
C ALA A 81 17.51 -1.26 43.73
N ARG A 82 16.83 -0.21 43.25
CA ARG A 82 17.36 0.75 42.26
C ARG A 82 18.46 1.64 42.88
N GLU A 83 19.71 1.40 42.49
CA GLU A 83 20.80 2.38 42.69
C GLU A 83 20.67 3.54 41.70
N SER A 84 20.28 4.72 42.20
CA SER A 84 20.29 5.98 41.46
C SER A 84 21.71 6.54 41.37
N GLY A 85 22.34 6.51 40.18
CA GLY A 85 23.64 7.16 39.97
C GLY A 85 24.48 6.67 38.79
N ARG A 86 24.13 5.56 38.14
CA ARG A 86 24.88 5.04 36.98
C ARG A 86 24.38 5.68 35.66
N PRO A 87 25.25 6.25 34.80
CA PRO A 87 24.83 6.74 33.49
C PRO A 87 24.25 5.60 32.64
N PRO A 88 23.26 5.88 31.78
CA PRO A 88 22.57 4.83 31.03
C PRO A 88 23.52 4.08 30.10
N ARG A 89 23.40 2.74 30.07
CA ARG A 89 24.19 1.87 29.18
C ARG A 89 23.89 2.07 27.68
N ILE A 90 22.86 2.85 27.37
CA ILE A 90 22.48 3.27 26.02
C ILE A 90 22.60 4.79 26.00
N PRO A 91 23.45 5.39 25.15
CA PRO A 91 23.46 6.84 24.97
C PRO A 91 22.08 7.31 24.51
N LEU A 92 21.55 8.35 25.15
CA LEU A 92 20.35 9.03 24.66
C LEU A 92 20.62 9.55 23.23
N PRO A 93 19.58 9.64 22.37
CA PRO A 93 19.70 10.32 21.09
C PRO A 93 20.28 11.71 21.32
N ARG A 94 21.33 12.06 20.56
CA ARG A 94 21.85 13.43 20.58
C ARG A 94 20.74 14.32 20.03
N ALA A 95 20.25 15.26 20.84
CA ALA A 95 19.47 16.38 20.32
C ALA A 95 20.32 17.11 19.27
N SER A 96 19.70 17.57 18.19
CA SER A 96 20.35 18.50 17.26
C SER A 96 20.84 19.71 18.04
N VAL A 97 22.06 20.19 17.76
CA VAL A 97 22.66 21.27 18.55
C VAL A 97 21.80 22.54 18.49
N GLU A 98 21.12 22.74 17.36
CA GLU A 98 20.15 23.80 17.06
C GLU A 98 18.94 23.82 18.01
N ASP A 99 18.45 22.65 18.46
CA ASP A 99 17.27 22.51 19.34
C ASP A 99 17.59 22.74 20.82
N SER A 100 18.88 22.74 21.18
CA SER A 100 19.31 22.74 22.59
C SER A 100 19.34 24.13 23.23
N GLY A 101 19.32 25.20 22.42
CA GLY A 101 19.53 26.58 22.87
C GLY A 101 20.92 26.85 23.49
N LEU A 102 21.81 25.86 23.49
CA LEU A 102 23.18 26.00 23.99
C LEU A 102 24.08 26.64 22.92
N PRO A 103 25.11 27.40 23.32
CA PRO A 103 26.14 27.83 22.39
C PRO A 103 26.74 26.64 21.65
N LEU A 104 26.91 26.75 20.33
CA LEU A 104 27.65 25.78 19.55
C LEU A 104 29.01 25.51 20.22
N PRO A 105 29.43 24.24 20.40
CA PRO A 105 30.78 23.96 20.85
C PRO A 105 31.76 24.62 19.88
N PRO A 106 32.87 25.22 20.37
CA PRO A 106 33.83 25.86 19.48
C PRO A 106 34.33 24.82 18.46
N ALA A 107 34.29 25.18 17.18
CA ALA A 107 34.74 24.30 16.12
C ALA A 107 36.18 23.87 16.40
N GLU A 108 36.42 22.55 16.45
CA GLU A 108 37.80 22.05 16.44
C GLU A 108 38.46 22.54 15.14
N PRO A 109 39.71 23.06 15.20
CA PRO A 109 40.34 23.69 14.05
C PRO A 109 40.46 22.67 12.91
N ALA A 110 39.80 22.98 11.80
CA ALA A 110 39.75 22.11 10.64
C ALA A 110 41.11 22.10 9.90
N GLY A 111 41.80 20.97 9.94
CA GLY A 111 42.95 20.70 9.07
C GLY A 111 44.25 21.46 9.42
N PRO A 112 45.25 21.41 8.51
CA PRO A 112 46.48 22.18 8.69
C PRO A 112 46.20 23.69 8.69
N GLY A 113 47.04 24.46 9.37
CA GLY A 113 46.90 25.91 9.51
C GLY A 113 46.85 26.67 8.16
N PRO A 114 46.45 27.96 8.19
CA PRO A 114 46.12 28.73 7.00
C PRO A 114 47.22 28.65 5.93
N LEU A 115 46.83 28.30 4.70
CA LEU A 115 47.75 28.21 3.57
C LEU A 115 48.20 29.61 3.16
N THR A 116 49.32 30.06 3.72
CA THR A 116 49.98 31.30 3.33
C THR A 116 50.67 31.12 1.98
N LEU A 117 50.01 31.63 0.93
CA LEU A 117 50.50 31.61 -0.44
C LEU A 117 50.91 33.02 -0.88
N GLU A 118 51.96 33.12 -1.68
CA GLU A 118 52.41 34.39 -2.23
C GLU A 118 51.38 34.97 -3.22
N HIS A 119 51.25 36.31 -3.27
CA HIS A 119 50.26 37.01 -4.11
C HIS A 119 50.23 36.53 -5.59
N PRO A 120 51.36 36.26 -6.29
CA PRO A 120 51.32 35.72 -7.65
C PRO A 120 50.66 34.34 -7.77
N VAL A 121 50.77 33.50 -6.73
CA VAL A 121 50.15 32.17 -6.68
C VAL A 121 48.64 32.33 -6.47
N LEU A 122 48.23 33.13 -5.49
CA LEU A 122 46.81 33.44 -5.23
C LEU A 122 46.12 34.06 -6.46
N LYS A 123 46.82 34.98 -7.15
CA LYS A 123 46.35 35.55 -8.42
C LYS A 123 46.19 34.52 -9.53
N SER A 124 47.04 33.49 -9.58
CA SER A 124 46.92 32.39 -10.55
C SER A 124 45.74 31.45 -10.26
N LEU A 125 45.36 31.32 -8.98
CA LEU A 125 44.22 30.50 -8.54
C LEU A 125 42.85 31.11 -8.85
N LEU A 126 42.76 32.42 -9.17
CA LEU A 126 41.48 33.10 -9.39
C LEU A 126 40.59 32.44 -10.45
N GLY A 127 41.18 31.87 -11.51
CA GLY A 127 40.44 31.13 -12.54
C GLY A 127 39.88 29.80 -12.04
N ALA A 128 40.66 29.04 -11.27
CA ALA A 128 40.20 27.78 -10.66
C ALA A 128 39.14 28.04 -9.57
N TRP A 129 39.33 29.10 -8.77
CA TRP A 129 38.39 29.54 -7.75
C TRP A 129 37.06 30.02 -8.36
N ALA A 130 37.09 30.75 -9.47
CA ALA A 130 35.88 31.16 -10.19
C ALA A 130 35.10 29.97 -10.78
N LEU A 131 35.77 28.84 -11.03
CA LEU A 131 35.18 27.56 -11.48
C LEU A 131 34.86 26.60 -10.31
N ALA A 132 35.00 27.02 -9.05
CA ALA A 132 34.86 26.17 -7.85
C ALA A 132 35.74 24.90 -7.87
N ALA A 133 36.89 24.95 -8.54
CA ALA A 133 37.83 23.84 -8.73
C ALA A 133 39.01 23.83 -7.74
N CYS A 134 39.09 24.79 -6.83
CA CYS A 134 40.08 24.84 -5.75
C CYS A 134 39.74 23.86 -4.61
N SER A 135 40.75 23.35 -3.90
CA SER A 135 40.53 22.67 -2.62
C SER A 135 39.99 23.63 -1.56
N ALA A 136 39.40 23.10 -0.49
CA ALA A 136 38.84 23.93 0.60
C ALA A 136 39.86 24.90 1.22
N ALA A 137 41.13 24.49 1.35
CA ALA A 137 42.18 25.31 1.93
C ALA A 137 42.69 26.39 0.96
N GLU A 138 42.75 26.10 -0.34
CA GLU A 138 43.05 27.11 -1.38
C GLU A 138 41.91 28.13 -1.51
N THR A 139 40.65 27.67 -1.42
CA THR A 139 39.47 28.55 -1.45
C THR A 139 39.50 29.55 -0.30
N ALA A 140 39.77 29.09 0.93
CA ALA A 140 39.91 29.98 2.09
C ALA A 140 41.05 31.00 1.91
N ALA A 141 42.23 30.57 1.44
CA ALA A 141 43.37 31.45 1.21
C ALA A 141 43.11 32.49 0.09
N VAL A 142 42.38 32.11 -0.96
CA VAL A 142 41.93 33.06 -1.99
C VAL A 142 40.91 34.04 -1.41
N GLU A 143 39.90 33.58 -0.67
CA GLU A 143 38.86 34.45 -0.11
C GLU A 143 39.42 35.49 0.88
N GLU A 144 40.36 35.09 1.75
CA GLU A 144 41.12 36.01 2.60
C GLU A 144 41.86 37.07 1.75
N HIS A 145 42.57 36.63 0.70
CA HIS A 145 43.28 37.53 -0.20
C HIS A 145 42.39 38.51 -0.98
N LEU A 146 41.17 38.10 -1.36
CA LEU A 146 40.21 38.98 -2.03
C LEU A 146 39.71 40.12 -1.12
N GLY A 147 39.71 39.92 0.21
CA GLY A 147 39.44 40.97 1.19
C GLY A 147 40.50 42.07 1.18
N ASP A 148 41.78 41.69 1.06
CA ASP A 148 42.92 42.62 1.14
C ASP A 148 43.36 43.19 -0.22
N CYS A 149 43.01 42.56 -1.35
CA CYS A 149 43.49 42.93 -2.67
C CYS A 149 42.35 43.25 -3.66
N GLY A 150 41.94 44.52 -3.71
CA GLY A 150 40.88 45.00 -4.62
C GLY A 150 41.12 44.68 -6.11
N ALA A 151 42.38 44.68 -6.57
CA ALA A 151 42.71 44.31 -7.95
C ALA A 151 42.42 42.83 -8.27
N CYS A 152 42.58 41.94 -7.28
CA CYS A 152 42.20 40.53 -7.41
C CYS A 152 40.69 40.34 -7.22
N ALA A 153 40.05 41.09 -6.33
CA ALA A 153 38.59 41.10 -6.18
C ALA A 153 37.87 41.48 -7.48
N ASP A 154 38.35 42.52 -8.17
CA ASP A 154 37.81 42.95 -9.46
C ASP A 154 38.01 41.91 -10.58
N GLU A 155 39.15 41.22 -10.58
CA GLU A 155 39.42 40.13 -11.53
C GLU A 155 38.59 38.89 -11.22
N ALA A 156 38.49 38.50 -9.95
CA ALA A 156 37.66 37.40 -9.47
C ALA A 156 36.17 37.61 -9.82
N ARG A 157 35.67 38.86 -9.71
CA ARG A 157 34.31 39.23 -10.16
C ARG A 157 34.16 39.08 -11.68
N ARG A 158 35.09 39.61 -12.48
CA ARG A 158 35.07 39.44 -13.95
C ARG A 158 35.11 37.97 -14.37
N LEU A 159 35.91 37.16 -13.69
CA LEU A 159 36.02 35.73 -13.96
C LEU A 159 34.72 35.00 -13.60
N ARG A 160 34.07 35.31 -12.47
CA ARG A 160 32.73 34.77 -12.14
C ARG A 160 31.65 35.21 -13.13
N GLU A 161 31.67 36.47 -13.58
CA GLU A 161 30.78 36.96 -14.64
C GLU A 161 31.00 36.19 -15.96
N ALA A 162 32.26 35.91 -16.33
CA ALA A 162 32.59 35.11 -17.51
C ALA A 162 32.20 33.63 -17.37
N VAL A 163 32.39 33.02 -16.20
CA VAL A 163 31.94 31.64 -15.92
C VAL A 163 30.42 31.53 -16.03
N GLY A 164 29.67 32.51 -15.53
CA GLY A 164 28.21 32.58 -15.68
C GLY A 164 27.71 32.74 -17.13
N LEU A 165 28.57 33.15 -18.07
CA LEU A 165 28.28 33.16 -19.51
C LEU A 165 28.67 31.84 -20.22
N LEU A 166 29.55 31.05 -19.62
CA LEU A 166 30.02 29.76 -20.16
C LEU A 166 29.19 28.58 -19.65
N GLN A 167 28.72 28.64 -18.41
CA GLN A 167 27.78 27.67 -17.86
C GLN A 167 26.39 27.90 -18.45
N ARG A 168 25.77 26.84 -18.98
CA ARG A 168 24.31 26.82 -19.12
C ARG A 168 23.72 26.87 -17.70
N PRO A 169 22.61 27.58 -17.47
CA PRO A 169 21.91 27.47 -16.20
C PRO A 169 21.46 26.01 -16.01
N GLU A 170 22.15 25.30 -15.13
CA GLU A 170 21.73 23.98 -14.65
C GLU A 170 20.45 24.16 -13.83
N SER A 171 19.54 23.17 -13.85
CA SER A 171 18.37 23.27 -12.99
C SER A 171 18.81 23.19 -11.53
N LEU A 172 18.18 24.02 -10.68
CA LEU A 172 18.28 23.89 -9.23
C LEU A 172 17.43 22.72 -8.70
N ASP A 173 16.63 22.09 -9.56
CA ASP A 173 15.91 20.86 -9.25
C ASP A 173 16.90 19.72 -8.96
N LEU A 174 16.91 19.28 -7.72
CA LEU A 174 17.62 18.06 -7.34
C LEU A 174 16.99 16.86 -8.05
N ASP A 175 17.81 15.90 -8.48
CA ASP A 175 17.34 14.59 -8.93
C ASP A 175 16.35 14.02 -7.90
N PRO A 176 15.10 13.70 -8.28
CA PRO A 176 14.09 13.20 -7.34
C PRO A 176 14.52 11.94 -6.58
N GLY A 177 15.38 11.12 -7.18
CA GLY A 177 15.98 9.93 -6.57
C GLY A 177 17.17 10.23 -5.65
N LEU A 178 17.70 11.45 -5.60
CA LEU A 178 18.82 11.83 -4.73
C LEU A 178 18.49 11.57 -3.26
N ARG A 179 17.29 11.93 -2.80
CA ARG A 179 16.85 11.67 -1.42
C ARG A 179 16.91 10.18 -1.09
N THR A 180 16.38 9.33 -1.97
CA THR A 180 16.39 7.88 -1.81
C THR A 180 17.82 7.35 -1.74
N ARG A 181 18.68 7.69 -2.72
CA ARG A 181 20.09 7.25 -2.74
C ARG A 181 20.89 7.71 -1.52
N VAL A 182 20.62 8.91 -1.00
CA VAL A 182 21.25 9.42 0.23
C VAL A 182 20.75 8.67 1.47
N LEU A 183 19.46 8.36 1.55
CA LEU A 183 18.89 7.58 2.66
C LEU A 183 19.38 6.13 2.63
N ASP A 184 19.39 5.49 1.47
CA ASP A 184 19.94 4.13 1.28
C ASP A 184 21.42 4.10 1.70
N GLY A 185 22.25 5.02 1.17
CA GLY A 185 23.66 5.13 1.54
C GLY A 185 23.90 5.49 3.02
N CYS A 186 22.93 6.08 3.71
CA CYS A 186 22.95 6.27 5.17
C CYS A 186 22.59 4.99 5.93
N LEU A 187 21.61 4.23 5.45
CA LEU A 187 21.17 2.96 6.04
C LEU A 187 22.20 1.84 5.84
N ASP A 188 22.87 1.78 4.69
CA ASP A 188 23.99 0.86 4.44
C ASP A 188 25.14 1.08 5.42
N ARG A 189 25.49 2.35 5.67
CA ARG A 189 26.54 2.73 6.63
C ARG A 189 26.13 2.51 8.08
N ARG A 190 24.82 2.55 8.37
CA ARG A 190 24.27 2.43 9.72
C ARG A 190 22.94 1.67 9.69
N PRO A 191 22.98 0.34 9.56
CA PRO A 191 21.77 -0.46 9.48
C PRO A 191 20.91 -0.32 10.74
N PRO A 192 19.57 -0.44 10.62
CA PRO A 192 18.68 -0.40 11.77
C PRO A 192 19.03 -1.54 12.73
N ARG A 193 19.19 -1.21 14.02
CA ARG A 193 19.54 -2.19 15.07
C ARG A 193 18.51 -3.33 15.21
N ILE A 194 17.27 -3.03 14.84
CA ILE A 194 16.11 -3.92 14.82
C ILE A 194 15.43 -3.61 13.47
N PRO A 195 15.67 -4.42 12.42
CA PRO A 195 15.02 -4.23 11.12
C PRO A 195 13.55 -4.67 11.19
N VAL A 196 12.70 -4.04 10.38
CA VAL A 196 11.35 -4.54 10.11
C VAL A 196 11.45 -5.86 9.32
N PRO A 197 10.72 -6.93 9.69
CA PRO A 197 10.73 -8.17 8.93
C PRO A 197 10.23 -7.94 7.50
N VAL A 198 10.87 -8.57 6.50
CA VAL A 198 10.54 -8.37 5.06
C VAL A 198 9.04 -8.60 4.77
N TRP A 199 8.41 -9.58 5.43
CA TRP A 199 6.99 -9.89 5.29
C TRP A 199 6.04 -8.87 5.94
N ALA A 200 6.54 -7.94 6.75
CA ALA A 200 5.80 -6.83 7.32
C ALA A 200 6.13 -5.48 6.64
N ALA A 201 7.11 -5.43 5.74
CA ALA A 201 7.59 -4.21 5.11
C ALA A 201 6.52 -3.49 4.26
N SER A 202 5.62 -4.23 3.61
CA SER A 202 4.48 -3.65 2.90
C SER A 202 3.54 -2.89 3.86
N TYR A 203 3.24 -3.45 5.03
CA TYR A 203 2.35 -2.82 6.01
C TYR A 203 2.97 -1.55 6.61
N ASP A 204 4.25 -1.61 6.99
CA ASP A 204 5.02 -0.45 7.46
C ASP A 204 5.04 0.67 6.41
N ALA A 205 5.29 0.32 5.13
CA ALA A 205 5.30 1.29 4.04
C ALA A 205 3.93 1.92 3.77
N GLU A 206 2.87 1.13 3.59
CA GLU A 206 1.56 1.69 3.22
C GLU A 206 0.92 2.48 4.38
N THR A 207 1.11 2.05 5.63
CA THR A 207 0.66 2.84 6.80
C THR A 207 1.46 4.14 6.97
N ALA A 208 2.77 4.15 6.70
CA ALA A 208 3.58 5.37 6.69
C ALA A 208 3.17 6.33 5.56
N ARG A 209 2.82 5.81 4.37
CA ARG A 209 2.31 6.61 3.26
C ARG A 209 0.94 7.23 3.56
N LEU A 210 0.04 6.48 4.19
CA LEU A 210 -1.26 7.00 4.63
C LEU A 210 -1.08 8.03 5.77
N ASP A 211 -0.20 7.80 6.75
CA ASP A 211 0.06 8.79 7.80
C ASP A 211 0.67 10.10 7.25
N ALA A 212 1.46 10.02 6.16
CA ALA A 212 1.97 11.18 5.45
C ALA A 212 0.84 11.96 4.73
N LEU A 213 -0.11 11.28 4.08
CA LEU A 213 -1.30 11.93 3.51
C LEU A 213 -2.13 12.64 4.59
N LEU A 214 -2.38 11.95 5.72
CA LEU A 214 -3.16 12.48 6.85
C LEU A 214 -2.42 13.54 7.69
N GLN A 215 -1.13 13.80 7.41
CA GLN A 215 -0.33 14.83 8.06
C GLN A 215 -0.81 16.24 7.70
N ASP A 216 -1.18 16.43 6.44
CA ASP A 216 -1.47 17.74 5.86
C ASP A 216 -2.97 18.10 5.91
N PHE A 217 -3.83 17.21 6.42
CA PHE A 217 -5.29 17.40 6.47
C PHE A 217 -5.71 18.39 7.56
N GLY A 218 -6.46 19.41 7.14
CA GLY A 218 -7.25 20.28 8.01
C GLY A 218 -8.51 19.59 8.53
N ASP A 219 -9.26 20.26 9.41
CA ASP A 219 -10.41 19.65 10.08
C ASP A 219 -11.59 19.36 9.12
N ALA A 220 -11.65 20.02 7.95
CA ALA A 220 -12.69 19.80 6.95
C ALA A 220 -12.49 18.48 6.19
N GLU A 221 -11.25 18.16 5.83
CA GLU A 221 -10.85 16.97 5.08
C GLU A 221 -11.19 15.69 5.85
N TRP A 222 -11.07 15.69 7.18
CA TRP A 222 -11.51 14.57 8.06
C TRP A 222 -13.01 14.24 7.94
N HIS A 223 -13.82 15.18 7.47
CA HIS A 223 -15.27 15.03 7.28
C HIS A 223 -15.65 14.85 5.80
N ALA A 224 -14.68 14.81 4.87
CA ALA A 224 -14.94 14.56 3.46
C ALA A 224 -15.64 13.19 3.27
N PRO A 225 -16.69 13.11 2.42
CA PRO A 225 -17.54 11.94 2.32
C PRO A 225 -16.89 10.84 1.49
N VAL A 226 -16.61 9.69 2.11
CA VAL A 226 -16.05 8.50 1.44
C VAL A 226 -17.16 7.48 1.20
N ARG A 227 -17.05 6.69 0.13
CA ARG A 227 -17.92 5.55 -0.15
C ARG A 227 -17.09 4.27 -0.26
N LEU A 228 -17.03 3.51 0.83
CA LEU A 228 -16.47 2.16 0.83
C LEU A 228 -17.29 1.27 -0.12
N ARG A 229 -16.61 0.51 -0.97
CA ARG A 229 -17.16 -0.43 -1.96
C ARG A 229 -16.61 -1.83 -1.66
N TRP A 230 -17.43 -2.87 -1.78
CA TRP A 230 -17.01 -4.28 -1.72
C TRP A 230 -18.07 -5.18 -2.37
N PHE A 231 -17.73 -6.43 -2.65
CA PHE A 231 -18.63 -7.37 -3.30
C PHE A 231 -19.32 -8.31 -2.29
N ARG A 232 -20.61 -8.62 -2.51
CA ARG A 232 -21.35 -9.60 -1.70
C ARG A 232 -22.29 -10.41 -2.57
N GLY A 233 -22.10 -11.73 -2.60
CA GLY A 233 -22.93 -12.61 -3.42
C GLY A 233 -22.60 -12.47 -4.91
N GLU A 234 -23.53 -11.89 -5.67
CA GLU A 234 -23.33 -11.54 -7.08
C GLU A 234 -23.36 -10.03 -7.34
N GLY A 235 -23.36 -9.18 -6.30
CA GLY A 235 -23.51 -7.73 -6.46
C GLY A 235 -22.51 -6.90 -5.66
N ALA A 236 -22.15 -5.75 -6.23
CA ALA A 236 -21.45 -4.69 -5.52
C ALA A 236 -22.34 -4.11 -4.40
N THR A 237 -21.73 -3.88 -3.23
CA THR A 237 -22.33 -3.26 -2.06
C THR A 237 -21.51 -2.01 -1.69
N SER A 238 -22.13 -1.02 -1.03
CA SER A 238 -21.38 0.15 -0.54
C SER A 238 -21.89 0.70 0.79
N ARG A 239 -21.03 1.42 1.49
CA ARG A 239 -21.32 2.13 2.75
C ARG A 239 -20.78 3.55 2.65
N ARG A 240 -21.62 4.54 2.97
CA ARG A 240 -21.16 5.94 3.11
C ARG A 240 -20.52 6.13 4.48
N THR A 241 -19.39 6.81 4.51
CA THR A 241 -18.66 7.18 5.72
C THR A 241 -17.92 8.51 5.49
N THR A 242 -16.99 8.89 6.36
CA THR A 242 -16.06 10.01 6.16
C THR A 242 -14.62 9.52 6.19
N VAL A 243 -13.64 10.35 5.81
CA VAL A 243 -12.20 10.06 5.99
C VAL A 243 -11.90 9.58 7.41
N ALA A 244 -12.37 10.27 8.44
CA ALA A 244 -12.21 9.81 9.83
C ALA A 244 -12.90 8.46 10.10
N GLY A 245 -14.04 8.19 9.46
CA GLY A 245 -14.72 6.91 9.52
C GLY A 245 -13.93 5.76 8.85
N VAL A 246 -13.16 6.03 7.80
CA VAL A 246 -12.24 5.08 7.16
C VAL A 246 -11.06 4.76 8.09
N ILE A 247 -10.44 5.77 8.71
CA ILE A 247 -9.35 5.54 9.68
C ILE A 247 -9.86 4.79 10.92
N ALA A 248 -11.09 5.07 11.37
CA ALA A 248 -11.78 4.30 12.40
C ALA A 248 -12.01 2.82 11.99
N HIS A 249 -12.37 2.57 10.73
CA HIS A 249 -12.47 1.21 10.19
C HIS A 249 -11.10 0.49 10.22
N LEU A 250 -10.04 1.13 9.70
CA LEU A 250 -8.68 0.55 9.70
C LEU A 250 -8.23 0.20 11.12
N LEU A 251 -8.34 1.15 12.06
CA LEU A 251 -8.05 0.93 13.49
C LEU A 251 -8.86 -0.24 14.08
N ALA A 252 -10.16 -0.32 13.79
CA ALA A 252 -11.01 -1.39 14.29
C ALA A 252 -10.54 -2.76 13.77
N VAL A 253 -10.25 -2.90 12.48
CA VAL A 253 -9.91 -4.19 11.85
C VAL A 253 -8.45 -4.60 12.11
N ASP A 254 -7.51 -3.67 12.13
CA ASP A 254 -6.10 -3.92 12.51
C ASP A 254 -5.99 -4.42 13.97
N GLY A 255 -7.01 -4.12 14.79
CA GLY A 255 -7.19 -4.73 16.11
C GLY A 255 -7.22 -6.27 16.12
N LEU A 256 -7.60 -6.93 15.02
CA LEU A 256 -7.48 -8.40 14.89
C LEU A 256 -6.02 -8.87 14.98
N VAL A 257 -5.11 -8.13 14.35
CA VAL A 257 -3.66 -8.39 14.41
C VAL A 257 -3.09 -7.99 15.77
N ALA A 258 -3.59 -6.89 16.35
CA ALA A 258 -3.18 -6.44 17.68
C ALA A 258 -3.48 -7.52 18.74
N VAL A 259 -4.70 -8.05 18.77
CA VAL A 259 -5.13 -9.13 19.69
C VAL A 259 -4.30 -10.40 19.48
N ALA A 260 -4.05 -10.80 18.23
CA ALA A 260 -3.21 -11.97 17.94
C ALA A 260 -1.77 -11.79 18.46
N LEU A 261 -1.22 -10.57 18.41
CA LEU A 261 0.09 -10.22 18.96
C LEU A 261 0.09 -9.97 20.48
N GLY A 262 -1.05 -10.09 21.16
CA GLY A 262 -1.16 -9.85 22.61
C GLY A 262 -1.10 -8.37 23.00
N LEU A 263 -1.44 -7.46 22.07
CA LEU A 263 -1.62 -6.03 22.30
C LEU A 263 -3.09 -5.73 22.63
N ASP A 264 -3.35 -4.53 23.15
CA ASP A 264 -4.71 -4.08 23.50
C ASP A 264 -5.64 -4.01 22.27
N ASP A 265 -6.89 -4.44 22.44
CA ASP A 265 -7.93 -4.28 21.42
C ASP A 265 -8.50 -2.84 21.48
N PRO A 266 -8.48 -2.06 20.37
CA PRO A 266 -9.07 -0.72 20.34
C PRO A 266 -10.59 -0.69 20.60
N LEU A 267 -11.28 -1.82 20.53
CA LEU A 267 -12.69 -1.94 20.92
C LEU A 267 -12.90 -2.12 22.43
N THR A 268 -11.88 -2.50 23.21
CA THR A 268 -12.02 -2.72 24.66
C THR A 268 -12.47 -1.45 25.42
N PRO A 269 -11.87 -0.26 25.21
CA PRO A 269 -12.31 0.97 25.88
C PRO A 269 -13.75 1.38 25.53
N LEU A 270 -14.21 1.01 24.33
CA LEU A 270 -15.56 1.28 23.85
C LEU A 270 -16.60 0.33 24.49
N ALA A 271 -16.20 -0.90 24.82
CA ALA A 271 -17.06 -1.89 25.45
C ALA A 271 -17.20 -1.70 26.97
N THR A 272 -16.16 -1.19 27.66
CA THR A 272 -16.19 -0.95 29.12
C THR A 272 -16.87 0.35 29.52
N GLY A 273 -17.09 1.28 28.57
CA GLY A 273 -17.78 2.55 28.83
C GLY A 273 -17.09 3.44 29.86
N ASP A 274 -15.76 3.35 29.94
CA ASP A 274 -14.97 3.96 31.01
C ASP A 274 -14.97 5.49 30.90
N ARG A 275 -15.88 6.13 31.64
CA ARG A 275 -15.95 7.58 31.79
C ARG A 275 -14.89 7.99 32.82
N PRO A 276 -13.90 8.83 32.48
CA PRO A 276 -12.92 9.31 33.46
C PRO A 276 -13.64 10.15 34.53
N GLY A 277 -13.79 9.58 35.73
CA GLY A 277 -14.40 10.27 36.89
C GLY A 277 -15.47 9.52 37.67
N GLY A 278 -15.63 8.20 37.51
CA GLY A 278 -16.50 7.38 38.35
C GLY A 278 -15.73 6.47 39.30
N THR A 279 -15.48 6.89 40.54
CA THR A 279 -15.13 5.95 41.61
C THR A 279 -16.41 5.26 42.08
N ASP A 280 -16.58 3.99 41.70
CA ASP A 280 -17.43 3.08 42.47
C ASP A 280 -16.73 1.73 42.61
N GLU A 281 -16.42 1.40 43.86
CA GLU A 281 -16.04 0.06 44.27
C GLU A 281 -17.27 -0.86 44.21
N THR A 282 -17.06 -2.18 44.35
CA THR A 282 -18.07 -3.25 44.41
C THR A 282 -18.65 -3.75 43.07
N ASN A 283 -17.97 -4.75 42.48
CA ASN A 283 -18.65 -6.01 42.12
C ASN A 283 -17.67 -7.19 41.94
N GLU A 284 -17.02 -7.62 43.02
CA GLU A 284 -16.39 -8.96 43.09
C GLU A 284 -17.47 -10.03 43.38
N ALA A 285 -18.40 -10.22 42.45
CA ALA A 285 -19.54 -11.13 42.65
C ALA A 285 -20.03 -11.85 41.37
N ASP A 286 -19.19 -12.03 40.35
CA ASP A 286 -19.48 -12.94 39.24
C ASP A 286 -18.20 -13.61 38.67
N ARG A 287 -17.65 -14.56 39.44
CA ARG A 287 -16.50 -15.40 39.03
C ARG A 287 -16.72 -16.88 39.34
N THR A 288 -17.93 -17.38 39.11
CA THR A 288 -18.23 -18.81 39.16
C THR A 288 -19.35 -19.20 38.19
N ASP A 289 -19.06 -19.23 36.89
CA ASP A 289 -19.27 -20.49 36.17
C ASP A 289 -18.25 -20.64 35.03
N GLY A 290 -17.74 -21.85 34.87
CA GLY A 290 -16.85 -22.21 33.80
C GLY A 290 -17.31 -23.54 33.23
N ARG A 291 -17.31 -23.62 31.87
CA ARG A 291 -17.62 -24.80 31.05
C ARG A 291 -19.03 -24.91 30.47
N ASP A 292 -19.43 -23.88 29.72
CA ASP A 292 -20.08 -24.13 28.43
C ASP A 292 -19.40 -23.32 27.31
N GLY A 293 -19.22 -23.94 26.15
CA GLY A 293 -18.52 -23.38 24.99
C GLY A 293 -19.40 -22.46 24.15
N SER A 294 -20.10 -21.53 24.81
CA SER A 294 -20.98 -20.58 24.14
C SER A 294 -20.17 -19.65 23.24
N ARG A 295 -20.15 -19.99 21.94
CA ARG A 295 -19.45 -19.27 20.89
C ARG A 295 -20.08 -17.88 20.75
N GLY A 296 -19.45 -16.89 21.37
CA GLY A 296 -19.82 -15.48 21.22
C GLY A 296 -19.85 -15.06 19.74
N PRO A 297 -20.50 -13.94 19.41
CA PRO A 297 -20.62 -13.48 18.03
C PRO A 297 -19.26 -13.40 17.35
N VAL A 298 -19.14 -14.06 16.20
CA VAL A 298 -17.90 -14.18 15.44
C VAL A 298 -17.36 -12.79 15.07
N ASP A 299 -16.11 -12.50 15.43
CA ASP A 299 -15.53 -11.17 15.30
C ASP A 299 -14.96 -10.95 13.89
N THR A 300 -15.84 -10.50 12.98
CA THR A 300 -15.49 -10.21 11.59
C THR A 300 -15.10 -8.74 11.40
N PRO A 301 -14.31 -8.38 10.37
CA PRO A 301 -13.97 -6.99 10.05
C PRO A 301 -15.19 -6.04 10.06
N ALA A 302 -16.22 -6.34 9.27
CA ALA A 302 -17.48 -5.58 9.25
C ALA A 302 -18.15 -5.43 10.63
N ARG A 303 -18.11 -6.47 11.48
CA ARG A 303 -18.67 -6.39 12.83
C ARG A 303 -17.85 -5.45 13.71
N ARG A 304 -16.51 -5.51 13.64
CA ARG A 304 -15.61 -4.63 14.38
C ARG A 304 -15.79 -3.17 13.96
N THR A 305 -15.85 -2.93 12.65
CA THR A 305 -16.12 -1.61 12.04
C THR A 305 -17.45 -1.01 12.52
N GLU A 306 -18.57 -1.73 12.35
CA GLU A 306 -19.89 -1.23 12.78
C GLU A 306 -19.97 -1.10 14.31
N SER A 307 -19.26 -1.93 15.09
CA SER A 307 -19.19 -1.77 16.55
C SER A 307 -18.43 -0.51 16.97
N PHE A 308 -17.31 -0.19 16.31
CA PHE A 308 -16.56 1.06 16.55
C PHE A 308 -17.41 2.29 16.23
N TRP A 309 -18.05 2.29 15.05
CA TRP A 309 -18.90 3.40 14.62
C TRP A 309 -20.13 3.56 15.52
N ALA A 310 -20.76 2.46 15.95
CA ALA A 310 -21.93 2.51 16.84
C ALA A 310 -21.62 2.94 18.28
N ALA A 311 -20.40 2.70 18.78
CA ALA A 311 -19.98 3.13 20.11
C ALA A 311 -19.71 4.65 20.20
N SER A 312 -19.52 5.32 19.06
CA SER A 312 -19.23 6.76 19.01
C SER A 312 -20.52 7.59 18.99
N HIS A 313 -20.74 8.42 20.01
CA HIS A 313 -21.94 9.27 20.11
C HIS A 313 -22.01 10.35 19.00
N PHE A 314 -20.84 10.78 18.52
CA PHE A 314 -20.67 11.63 17.35
C PHE A 314 -19.90 10.86 16.27
N PRO A 315 -20.02 11.22 14.98
CA PRO A 315 -19.17 10.66 13.94
C PRO A 315 -17.68 10.79 14.31
N PRO A 316 -16.83 9.81 13.92
CA PRO A 316 -15.38 9.93 14.06
C PRO A 316 -14.85 11.26 13.49
N THR A 317 -13.83 11.82 14.14
CA THR A 317 -13.13 13.03 13.70
C THR A 317 -11.63 12.78 13.67
N ARG A 318 -10.82 13.81 13.40
CA ARG A 318 -9.35 13.79 13.47
C ARG A 318 -8.75 13.07 14.69
N SER A 319 -9.47 13.02 15.82
CA SER A 319 -9.02 12.33 17.03
C SER A 319 -8.64 10.85 16.83
N VAL A 320 -9.18 10.17 15.81
CA VAL A 320 -8.84 8.76 15.54
C VAL A 320 -7.42 8.56 14.99
N ARG A 321 -6.78 9.60 14.44
CA ARG A 321 -5.43 9.48 13.85
C ARG A 321 -4.38 9.07 14.87
N GLY A 322 -4.45 9.62 16.09
CA GLY A 322 -3.50 9.32 17.17
C GLY A 322 -3.52 7.82 17.53
N PRO A 323 -4.66 7.27 17.99
CA PRO A 323 -4.80 5.85 18.30
C PRO A 323 -4.47 4.92 17.13
N TRP A 324 -4.90 5.25 15.91
CA TRP A 324 -4.53 4.48 14.71
C TRP A 324 -3.01 4.43 14.52
N ARG A 325 -2.33 5.58 14.51
CA ARG A 325 -0.88 5.69 14.34
C ARG A 325 -0.08 5.05 15.48
N GLU A 326 -0.61 5.07 16.69
CA GLU A 326 -0.01 4.37 17.83
C GLU A 326 -0.12 2.85 17.67
N GLN A 327 -1.26 2.35 17.19
CA GLN A 327 -1.47 0.94 16.89
C GLN A 327 -0.59 0.45 15.74
N THR A 328 -0.55 1.13 14.59
CA THR A 328 0.30 0.70 13.45
C THR A 328 1.77 0.58 13.85
N HIS A 329 2.28 1.58 14.60
CA HIS A 329 3.63 1.53 15.18
C HIS A 329 3.82 0.42 16.21
N ALA A 330 2.81 0.11 17.04
CA ALA A 330 2.88 -0.98 18.00
C ALA A 330 2.93 -2.35 17.31
N LEU A 331 2.15 -2.54 16.23
CA LEU A 331 2.15 -3.74 15.39
C LEU A 331 3.54 -3.96 14.75
N VAL A 332 4.04 -2.97 14.01
CA VAL A 332 5.38 -3.03 13.35
C VAL A 332 6.49 -3.27 14.37
N ARG A 333 6.46 -2.56 15.52
CA ARG A 333 7.43 -2.74 16.60
C ARG A 333 7.42 -4.17 17.13
N THR A 334 6.24 -4.70 17.45
CA THR A 334 6.09 -6.03 18.04
C THR A 334 6.58 -7.12 17.10
N VAL A 335 6.18 -7.09 15.81
CA VAL A 335 6.67 -8.09 14.84
C VAL A 335 8.19 -8.03 14.65
N SER A 336 8.79 -6.84 14.75
CA SER A 336 10.24 -6.65 14.64
C SER A 336 11.04 -7.20 15.83
N PHE A 337 10.43 -7.28 17.03
CA PHE A 337 11.07 -7.87 18.21
C PHE A 337 10.87 -9.40 18.33
N THR A 338 9.83 -9.95 17.72
CA THR A 338 9.48 -11.38 17.86
C THR A 338 10.30 -12.36 17.00
N GLY A 339 11.27 -11.87 16.22
CA GLY A 339 12.18 -12.68 15.41
C GLY A 339 11.47 -13.41 14.25
N GLY A 340 12.15 -14.41 13.65
CA GLY A 340 11.63 -15.15 12.49
C GLY A 340 10.53 -16.19 12.78
N GLY A 341 10.18 -16.41 14.05
CA GLY A 341 9.24 -17.47 14.48
C GLY A 341 7.71 -17.19 14.43
N PRO A 342 7.19 -15.95 14.47
CA PRO A 342 5.75 -15.69 14.69
C PRO A 342 4.95 -15.64 13.38
N GLY A 343 5.58 -15.56 12.21
CA GLY A 343 4.91 -15.36 10.90
C GLY A 343 3.97 -16.51 10.48
N ALA A 344 3.89 -17.58 11.26
CA ALA A 344 2.96 -18.70 11.11
C ALA A 344 1.78 -18.68 12.10
N MET A 345 1.78 -17.78 13.11
CA MET A 345 0.69 -17.65 14.09
C MET A 345 -0.62 -17.31 13.38
N PRO A 346 -1.75 -17.99 13.68
CA PRO A 346 -3.03 -17.68 13.04
C PRO A 346 -3.62 -16.36 13.57
N VAL A 347 -4.12 -15.54 12.65
CA VAL A 347 -4.95 -14.36 12.91
C VAL A 347 -6.35 -14.67 12.40
N SER A 348 -7.35 -14.63 13.27
CA SER A 348 -8.73 -14.94 12.91
C SER A 348 -9.42 -13.72 12.29
N TYR A 349 -10.01 -13.91 11.12
CA TYR A 349 -10.95 -12.98 10.48
C TYR A 349 -12.41 -13.44 10.70
N GLY A 350 -12.61 -14.34 11.68
CA GLY A 350 -13.88 -14.92 12.06
C GLY A 350 -14.38 -16.02 11.13
N GLY A 351 -14.50 -15.73 9.82
CA GLY A 351 -14.91 -16.71 8.80
C GLY A 351 -13.78 -17.59 8.26
N PHE A 352 -12.54 -17.13 8.41
CA PHE A 352 -11.30 -17.78 7.99
C PHE A 352 -10.14 -17.30 8.88
N GLU A 353 -8.96 -17.88 8.72
CA GLU A 353 -7.75 -17.46 9.40
C GLU A 353 -6.61 -17.26 8.39
N LEU A 354 -5.75 -16.28 8.64
CA LEU A 354 -4.50 -16.09 7.91
C LEU A 354 -3.31 -16.25 8.86
N PRO A 355 -2.20 -16.88 8.44
CA PRO A 355 -0.94 -16.74 9.15
C PRO A 355 -0.54 -15.27 9.29
N LEU A 356 0.07 -14.87 10.40
CA LEU A 356 0.40 -13.47 10.72
C LEU A 356 1.09 -12.73 9.57
N ARG A 357 2.01 -13.38 8.83
CA ARG A 357 2.67 -12.78 7.66
C ARG A 357 1.70 -12.43 6.53
N ASP A 358 0.71 -13.30 6.29
CA ASP A 358 -0.31 -13.14 5.25
C ASP A 358 -1.36 -12.12 5.75
N ALA A 359 -1.67 -12.10 7.06
CA ALA A 359 -2.48 -11.06 7.67
C ALA A 359 -1.85 -9.67 7.55
N MET A 360 -0.53 -9.51 7.73
CA MET A 360 0.13 -8.20 7.52
C MET A 360 0.08 -7.74 6.06
N LEU A 361 0.20 -8.67 5.10
CA LEU A 361 0.04 -8.37 3.67
C LEU A 361 -1.40 -7.97 3.32
N ASP A 362 -2.40 -8.65 3.89
CA ASP A 362 -3.82 -8.30 3.80
C ASP A 362 -4.08 -6.89 4.35
N ARG A 363 -3.62 -6.60 5.58
CA ARG A 363 -3.79 -5.26 6.17
C ARG A 363 -3.04 -4.18 5.39
N ALA A 364 -1.93 -4.51 4.73
CA ALA A 364 -1.22 -3.57 3.84
C ALA A 364 -2.02 -3.26 2.57
N PHE A 365 -2.63 -4.28 1.96
CA PHE A 365 -3.53 -4.11 0.81
C PHE A 365 -4.72 -3.23 1.17
N GLU A 366 -5.38 -3.52 2.28
CA GLU A 366 -6.56 -2.78 2.74
C GLU A 366 -6.21 -1.34 3.15
N CYS A 367 -5.02 -1.12 3.73
CA CYS A 367 -4.52 0.22 4.02
C CYS A 367 -4.25 1.04 2.75
N TRP A 368 -3.70 0.43 1.68
CA TRP A 368 -3.52 1.10 0.40
C TRP A 368 -4.86 1.41 -0.29
N VAL A 369 -5.75 0.44 -0.41
CA VAL A 369 -7.07 0.62 -1.04
C VAL A 369 -7.84 1.74 -0.35
N HIS A 370 -7.84 1.76 0.99
CA HIS A 370 -8.52 2.82 1.74
C HIS A 370 -7.77 4.16 1.75
N ALA A 371 -6.47 4.19 1.42
CA ALA A 371 -5.77 5.42 1.10
C ALA A 371 -6.16 5.96 -0.28
N GLU A 372 -6.43 5.11 -1.28
CA GLU A 372 -7.00 5.50 -2.57
C GLU A 372 -8.43 6.05 -2.40
N ASP A 373 -9.31 5.38 -1.62
CA ASP A 373 -10.65 5.88 -1.25
C ASP A 373 -10.60 7.28 -0.61
N ILE A 374 -9.65 7.51 0.32
CA ILE A 374 -9.47 8.80 1.00
C ILE A 374 -8.96 9.85 0.00
N ALA A 375 -7.98 9.51 -0.82
CA ALA A 375 -7.39 10.41 -1.79
C ALA A 375 -8.38 10.82 -2.91
N GLU A 376 -9.21 9.89 -3.40
CA GLU A 376 -10.35 10.18 -4.31
C GLU A 376 -11.29 11.21 -3.66
N ALA A 377 -11.61 11.05 -2.37
CA ALA A 377 -12.56 11.92 -1.66
C ALA A 377 -12.04 13.34 -1.34
N VAL A 378 -10.74 13.61 -1.50
CA VAL A 378 -10.12 14.94 -1.30
C VAL A 378 -9.34 15.45 -2.52
N ASP A 379 -9.56 14.86 -3.70
CA ASP A 379 -8.90 15.21 -4.97
C ASP A 379 -7.34 15.17 -4.90
N TYR A 380 -6.76 14.24 -4.13
CA TYR A 380 -5.30 14.11 -3.94
C TYR A 380 -4.69 13.02 -4.86
N PRO A 381 -3.53 13.27 -5.50
CA PRO A 381 -2.86 12.27 -6.33
C PRO A 381 -2.16 11.19 -5.48
N TYR A 382 -2.67 9.96 -5.50
CA TYR A 382 -2.08 8.82 -4.78
C TYR A 382 -1.64 7.70 -5.73
N ALA A 383 -0.34 7.36 -5.71
CA ALA A 383 0.23 6.34 -6.59
C ALA A 383 0.00 4.91 -6.06
N PRO A 384 0.12 3.87 -6.90
CA PRO A 384 0.17 2.47 -6.45
C PRO A 384 1.35 2.19 -5.48
N PRO A 385 1.34 1.05 -4.76
CA PRO A 385 2.45 0.58 -3.93
C PRO A 385 3.74 0.35 -4.73
N ALA A 386 4.86 0.24 -4.02
CA ALA A 386 6.11 -0.19 -4.65
C ALA A 386 5.93 -1.58 -5.30
N PRO A 387 6.53 -1.88 -6.46
CA PRO A 387 6.25 -3.11 -7.23
C PRO A 387 6.37 -4.40 -6.42
N ARG A 388 7.40 -4.49 -5.56
CA ARG A 388 7.63 -5.61 -4.63
C ARG A 388 6.54 -5.77 -3.56
N HIS A 389 5.88 -4.70 -3.12
CA HIS A 389 4.79 -4.76 -2.16
C HIS A 389 3.50 -5.19 -2.86
N LEU A 390 3.23 -4.60 -4.03
CA LEU A 390 2.09 -4.94 -4.88
C LEU A 390 2.12 -6.43 -5.27
N HIS A 391 3.27 -6.95 -5.70
CA HIS A 391 3.44 -8.39 -5.98
C HIS A 391 3.10 -9.28 -4.78
N GLY A 392 3.51 -8.89 -3.56
CA GLY A 392 3.19 -9.65 -2.34
C GLY A 392 1.69 -9.64 -2.00
N MET A 393 0.98 -8.55 -2.30
CA MET A 393 -0.48 -8.46 -2.14
C MET A 393 -1.20 -9.30 -3.20
N ILE A 394 -0.75 -9.26 -4.46
CA ILE A 394 -1.30 -10.04 -5.58
C ILE A 394 -1.09 -11.53 -5.35
N ASP A 395 0.10 -11.96 -4.92
CA ASP A 395 0.36 -13.36 -4.57
C ASP A 395 -0.57 -13.87 -3.48
N LEU A 396 -0.78 -13.07 -2.41
CA LEU A 396 -1.74 -13.44 -1.36
C LEU A 396 -3.16 -13.59 -1.93
N ALA A 397 -3.64 -12.60 -2.69
CA ALA A 397 -4.96 -12.65 -3.32
C ALA A 397 -5.12 -13.89 -4.21
N ALA A 398 -4.12 -14.17 -5.08
CA ALA A 398 -4.09 -15.35 -5.94
C ALA A 398 -4.12 -16.67 -5.14
N ARG A 399 -3.35 -16.77 -4.04
CA ARG A 399 -3.37 -17.92 -3.12
C ARG A 399 -4.70 -18.11 -2.39
N MET A 400 -5.49 -17.05 -2.20
CA MET A 400 -6.81 -17.13 -1.55
C MET A 400 -7.92 -17.58 -2.52
N LEU A 401 -7.76 -17.40 -3.85
CA LEU A 401 -8.79 -17.71 -4.85
C LEU A 401 -9.37 -19.14 -4.76
N PRO A 402 -8.60 -20.23 -4.54
CA PRO A 402 -9.16 -21.58 -4.50
C PRO A 402 -10.14 -21.81 -3.35
N GLU A 403 -9.85 -21.27 -2.16
CA GLU A 403 -10.75 -21.33 -1.00
C GLU A 403 -11.98 -20.45 -1.20
N THR A 404 -11.80 -19.23 -1.72
CA THR A 404 -12.91 -18.31 -2.02
C THR A 404 -13.85 -18.91 -3.08
N LEU A 405 -13.30 -19.54 -4.12
CA LEU A 405 -14.06 -20.29 -5.14
C LEU A 405 -14.86 -21.46 -4.53
N ALA A 406 -14.24 -22.24 -3.63
CA ALA A 406 -14.93 -23.31 -2.92
C ALA A 406 -16.00 -22.80 -1.92
N ALA A 407 -15.80 -21.63 -1.31
CA ALA A 407 -16.80 -20.97 -0.49
C ALA A 407 -18.00 -20.51 -1.33
N ARG A 408 -17.77 -19.84 -2.46
CA ARG A 408 -18.83 -19.44 -3.41
C ARG A 408 -19.66 -20.63 -3.89
N ARG A 409 -19.01 -21.74 -4.25
CA ARG A 409 -19.70 -22.99 -4.64
C ARG A 409 -20.56 -23.58 -3.54
N ARG A 410 -20.07 -23.61 -2.29
CA ARG A 410 -20.86 -24.05 -1.13
C ARG A 410 -22.08 -23.16 -0.87
N ALA A 411 -21.97 -21.87 -1.18
CA ALA A 411 -23.06 -20.90 -1.10
C ALA A 411 -24.02 -20.92 -2.33
N GLY A 412 -23.74 -21.72 -3.36
CA GLY A 412 -24.53 -21.75 -4.60
C GLY A 412 -24.31 -20.55 -5.53
N LEU A 413 -23.25 -19.77 -5.32
CA LEU A 413 -22.90 -18.53 -6.03
C LEU A 413 -21.90 -18.74 -7.18
N ALA A 414 -21.80 -19.96 -7.68
CA ALA A 414 -20.86 -20.36 -8.72
C ALA A 414 -21.60 -21.23 -9.73
N THR A 415 -21.12 -21.22 -10.97
CA THR A 415 -21.84 -21.82 -12.09
C THR A 415 -22.02 -23.34 -11.85
N PRO A 416 -23.22 -23.93 -12.09
CA PRO A 416 -23.43 -25.35 -11.92
C PRO A 416 -22.63 -26.20 -12.92
N SER A 417 -21.34 -26.43 -12.64
CA SER A 417 -20.46 -27.18 -13.54
C SER A 417 -21.04 -28.56 -13.85
N HIS A 418 -21.15 -28.85 -15.15
CA HIS A 418 -21.50 -30.16 -15.70
C HIS A 418 -20.38 -31.19 -15.49
N SER A 419 -19.17 -30.75 -15.10
CA SER A 419 -17.99 -31.57 -14.85
C SER A 419 -17.43 -31.32 -13.43
N ARG A 420 -18.22 -31.67 -12.40
CA ARG A 420 -17.78 -31.63 -10.99
C ARG A 420 -16.74 -32.73 -10.73
N HIS A 421 -15.49 -32.43 -11.03
CA HIS A 421 -14.36 -33.34 -10.87
C HIS A 421 -13.54 -32.96 -9.63
N LEU A 422 -13.96 -33.38 -8.44
CA LEU A 422 -13.16 -33.17 -7.23
C LEU A 422 -11.90 -34.04 -7.27
N VAL A 423 -10.73 -33.41 -7.31
CA VAL A 423 -9.44 -34.11 -7.19
C VAL A 423 -9.01 -34.25 -5.73
N THR A 424 -8.27 -35.32 -5.44
CA THR A 424 -7.61 -35.53 -4.14
C THR A 424 -6.59 -34.42 -3.88
N ALA A 425 -6.45 -33.99 -2.62
CA ALA A 425 -5.45 -32.99 -2.25
C ALA A 425 -4.03 -33.42 -2.67
N GLY A 426 -3.22 -32.45 -3.11
CA GLY A 426 -1.88 -32.68 -3.65
C GLY A 426 -1.83 -33.28 -5.06
N ARG A 427 -2.98 -33.49 -5.73
CA ARG A 427 -3.04 -33.90 -7.14
C ARG A 427 -3.29 -32.68 -8.05
N PRO A 428 -2.78 -32.70 -9.29
CA PRO A 428 -3.15 -31.70 -10.28
C PRO A 428 -4.65 -31.84 -10.62
N GLY A 429 -5.30 -30.70 -10.87
CA GLY A 429 -6.66 -30.61 -11.37
C GLY A 429 -6.77 -29.56 -12.47
N ARG A 430 -7.98 -29.35 -13.00
CA ARG A 430 -8.26 -28.25 -13.92
C ARG A 430 -7.72 -26.94 -13.35
N SER A 431 -7.02 -26.17 -14.16
CA SER A 431 -6.35 -24.95 -13.74
C SER A 431 -6.73 -23.77 -14.63
N LEU A 432 -6.85 -22.59 -14.05
CA LEU A 432 -6.89 -21.33 -14.78
C LEU A 432 -5.53 -20.65 -14.62
N ARG A 433 -4.90 -20.24 -15.72
CA ARG A 433 -3.71 -19.38 -15.66
C ARG A 433 -4.17 -17.94 -15.46
N LEU A 434 -3.72 -17.33 -14.37
CA LEU A 434 -3.90 -15.93 -14.06
C LEU A 434 -2.57 -15.23 -14.37
N GLU A 435 -2.54 -14.43 -15.42
CA GLU A 435 -1.42 -13.58 -15.79
C GLU A 435 -1.74 -12.16 -15.33
N ILE A 436 -0.86 -11.57 -14.54
CA ILE A 436 -0.96 -10.18 -14.12
C ILE A 436 0.21 -9.43 -14.77
N GLU A 437 -0.11 -8.48 -15.63
CA GLU A 437 0.83 -7.57 -16.28
C GLU A 437 1.22 -6.44 -15.32
N GLY A 438 2.25 -5.67 -15.69
CA GLY A 438 2.76 -4.60 -14.84
C GLY A 438 3.94 -5.00 -13.97
N SER A 439 4.39 -4.06 -13.13
CA SER A 439 5.66 -4.17 -12.40
C SER A 439 5.55 -5.00 -11.11
N GLY A 440 4.36 -5.07 -10.51
CA GLY A 440 4.02 -6.00 -9.43
C GLY A 440 3.46 -7.34 -9.94
N GLY A 441 3.37 -7.51 -11.27
CA GLY A 441 2.75 -8.64 -11.93
C GLY A 441 3.42 -10.01 -11.72
N GLY A 442 2.93 -11.01 -12.44
CA GLY A 442 3.37 -12.40 -12.34
C GLY A 442 2.42 -13.38 -13.04
N GLN A 443 2.65 -14.68 -12.87
CA GLN A 443 1.76 -15.72 -13.39
C GLN A 443 1.48 -16.78 -12.32
N TRP A 444 0.21 -17.09 -12.11
CA TRP A 444 -0.27 -18.09 -11.14
C TRP A 444 -1.16 -19.12 -11.84
N LEU A 445 -1.06 -20.39 -11.42
CA LEU A 445 -1.97 -21.46 -11.87
C LEU A 445 -2.98 -21.72 -10.75
N ILE A 446 -4.20 -21.18 -10.92
CA ILE A 446 -5.28 -21.27 -9.94
C ILE A 446 -5.99 -22.62 -10.09
N PRO A 447 -5.89 -23.54 -9.12
CA PRO A 447 -6.62 -24.79 -9.16
C PRO A 447 -8.13 -24.56 -9.05
N LEU A 448 -8.88 -25.09 -10.01
CA LEU A 448 -10.33 -24.89 -10.11
C LEU A 448 -11.13 -26.00 -9.43
N ASP A 449 -10.57 -27.20 -9.25
CA ASP A 449 -11.35 -28.38 -8.85
C ASP A 449 -11.56 -28.51 -7.33
N SER A 450 -10.55 -28.14 -6.53
CA SER A 450 -10.54 -28.27 -5.06
C SER A 450 -9.50 -27.33 -4.45
N PRO A 451 -9.71 -26.72 -3.27
CA PRO A 451 -8.70 -25.86 -2.63
C PRO A 451 -7.37 -26.56 -2.35
N GLY A 452 -7.40 -27.87 -2.08
CA GLY A 452 -6.20 -28.68 -1.87
C GLY A 452 -5.53 -29.20 -3.14
N ALA A 453 -6.04 -28.87 -4.33
CA ALA A 453 -5.46 -29.28 -5.60
C ALA A 453 -4.22 -28.44 -5.95
N VAL A 454 -3.38 -28.95 -6.85
CA VAL A 454 -2.19 -28.25 -7.35
C VAL A 454 -2.47 -27.68 -8.73
N GLY A 455 -2.11 -26.42 -8.96
CA GLY A 455 -2.16 -25.79 -10.28
C GLY A 455 -1.23 -26.50 -11.28
N SER A 456 -1.67 -26.69 -12.52
CA SER A 456 -0.96 -27.47 -13.54
C SER A 456 -1.18 -26.89 -14.94
N ALA A 457 -0.10 -26.53 -15.62
CA ALA A 457 -0.13 -26.05 -17.01
C ALA A 457 -0.67 -27.14 -17.97
N ASP A 458 -0.34 -28.41 -17.73
CA ASP A 458 -0.86 -29.55 -18.49
C ASP A 458 -2.39 -29.70 -18.39
N HIS A 459 -3.02 -29.03 -17.41
CA HIS A 459 -4.46 -29.02 -17.16
C HIS A 459 -5.04 -27.59 -17.23
N GLU A 460 -4.38 -26.67 -17.94
CA GLU A 460 -4.90 -25.32 -18.22
C GLU A 460 -6.18 -25.42 -19.09
N VAL A 461 -7.30 -24.93 -18.56
CA VAL A 461 -8.60 -24.88 -19.28
C VAL A 461 -9.02 -23.45 -19.62
N ALA A 462 -8.37 -22.46 -19.02
CA ALA A 462 -8.66 -21.05 -19.18
C ALA A 462 -7.42 -20.20 -18.86
N HIS A 463 -7.35 -19.04 -19.50
CA HIS A 463 -6.35 -18.02 -19.29
C HIS A 463 -7.05 -16.65 -19.10
N VAL A 464 -6.61 -15.91 -18.09
CA VAL A 464 -7.06 -14.54 -17.81
C VAL A 464 -5.84 -13.64 -17.62
N ALA A 465 -5.81 -12.51 -18.31
CA ALA A 465 -4.77 -11.49 -18.20
C ALA A 465 -5.37 -10.15 -17.74
N LEU A 466 -4.79 -9.49 -16.73
CA LEU A 466 -5.14 -8.12 -16.30
C LEU A 466 -3.88 -7.32 -15.94
N ASP A 467 -3.99 -5.99 -15.87
CA ASP A 467 -2.98 -5.11 -15.24
C ASP A 467 -2.94 -5.28 -13.70
N ASP A 468 -1.79 -5.00 -13.07
CA ASP A 468 -1.59 -5.17 -11.63
C ASP A 468 -2.53 -4.31 -10.77
N VAL A 469 -2.78 -3.06 -11.14
CA VAL A 469 -3.75 -2.19 -10.44
C VAL A 469 -5.19 -2.63 -10.72
N GLU A 470 -5.50 -3.06 -11.93
CA GLU A 470 -6.86 -3.50 -12.30
C GLU A 470 -7.29 -4.77 -11.55
N PHE A 471 -6.40 -5.76 -11.41
CA PHE A 471 -6.68 -6.94 -10.59
C PHE A 471 -6.87 -6.58 -9.12
N CYS A 472 -6.08 -5.65 -8.59
CA CYS A 472 -6.27 -5.16 -7.22
C CYS A 472 -7.61 -4.43 -7.04
N ARG A 473 -8.04 -3.61 -8.00
CA ARG A 473 -9.37 -2.96 -7.98
C ARG A 473 -10.51 -3.98 -8.03
N LEU A 474 -10.36 -5.05 -8.81
CA LEU A 474 -11.32 -6.15 -8.82
C LEU A 474 -11.35 -6.86 -7.45
N ALA A 475 -10.19 -7.22 -6.90
CA ALA A 475 -10.08 -7.87 -5.60
C ALA A 475 -10.62 -6.99 -4.44
N ALA A 476 -10.51 -5.67 -4.57
CA ALA A 476 -11.07 -4.66 -3.66
C ALA A 476 -12.55 -4.32 -3.95
N GLY A 477 -13.21 -4.95 -4.92
CA GLY A 477 -14.62 -4.70 -5.25
C GLY A 477 -14.91 -3.29 -5.77
N HIS A 478 -13.89 -2.60 -6.30
CA HIS A 478 -13.99 -1.26 -6.88
C HIS A 478 -14.46 -1.29 -8.34
N VAL A 479 -14.13 -2.37 -9.06
CA VAL A 479 -14.69 -2.70 -10.38
C VAL A 479 -15.44 -4.04 -10.30
N SER A 480 -16.53 -4.19 -11.06
CA SER A 480 -17.25 -5.47 -11.12
C SER A 480 -16.52 -6.52 -11.98
N PRO A 481 -16.74 -7.83 -11.75
CA PRO A 481 -16.21 -8.90 -12.61
C PRO A 481 -16.53 -8.73 -14.11
N GLU A 482 -17.65 -8.07 -14.43
CA GLU A 482 -18.11 -7.81 -15.79
C GLU A 482 -17.49 -6.56 -16.44
N GLU A 483 -17.10 -5.56 -15.63
CA GLU A 483 -16.48 -4.31 -16.09
C GLU A 483 -14.95 -4.37 -16.10
N ALA A 484 -14.35 -5.29 -15.35
CA ALA A 484 -12.90 -5.44 -15.23
C ALA A 484 -12.22 -5.62 -16.60
N ALA A 485 -11.16 -4.87 -16.84
CA ALA A 485 -10.40 -4.87 -18.10
C ALA A 485 -9.51 -6.12 -18.23
N ALA A 486 -10.15 -7.28 -18.42
CA ALA A 486 -9.50 -8.58 -18.48
C ALA A 486 -9.48 -9.18 -19.90
N GLY A 487 -8.29 -9.56 -20.37
CA GLY A 487 -8.11 -10.48 -21.49
C GLY A 487 -8.55 -11.89 -21.09
N GLN A 488 -9.36 -12.57 -21.92
CA GLN A 488 -10.01 -13.84 -21.56
C GLN A 488 -9.92 -14.87 -22.69
N LEU A 489 -9.47 -16.09 -22.38
CA LEU A 489 -9.37 -17.20 -23.33
C LEU A 489 -9.70 -18.54 -22.66
N GLY A 490 -10.49 -19.40 -23.33
CA GLY A 490 -10.83 -20.74 -22.84
C GLY A 490 -12.22 -20.84 -22.19
N ASP A 491 -12.33 -21.65 -21.14
CA ASP A 491 -13.60 -21.95 -20.45
C ASP A 491 -14.20 -20.70 -19.77
N ARG A 492 -15.29 -20.18 -20.32
CA ARG A 492 -16.01 -19.00 -19.83
C ARG A 492 -16.66 -19.19 -18.46
N GLU A 493 -17.08 -20.40 -18.10
CA GLU A 493 -17.64 -20.65 -16.76
C GLU A 493 -16.53 -20.58 -15.71
N ALA A 494 -15.36 -21.17 -16.00
CA ALA A 494 -14.19 -21.10 -15.14
C ALA A 494 -13.66 -19.66 -14.96
N ILE A 495 -13.60 -18.89 -16.04
CA ILE A 495 -13.18 -17.47 -16.02
C ILE A 495 -14.14 -16.64 -15.15
N ARG A 496 -15.46 -16.76 -15.39
CA ARG A 496 -16.47 -16.05 -14.59
C ARG A 496 -16.36 -16.43 -13.10
N ASP A 497 -16.33 -17.73 -12.80
CA ASP A 497 -16.24 -18.23 -11.42
C ASP A 497 -14.99 -17.67 -10.69
N VAL A 498 -13.85 -17.52 -11.37
CA VAL A 498 -12.61 -16.95 -10.79
C VAL A 498 -12.66 -15.43 -10.65
N LEU A 499 -13.15 -14.68 -11.63
CA LEU A 499 -13.28 -13.21 -11.50
C LEU A 499 -14.25 -12.83 -10.38
N PHE A 500 -15.36 -13.57 -10.24
CA PHE A 500 -16.27 -13.44 -9.10
C PHE A 500 -15.66 -13.90 -7.77
N ALA A 501 -14.75 -14.89 -7.78
CA ALA A 501 -14.00 -15.26 -6.58
C ALA A 501 -13.01 -14.16 -6.16
N ALA A 502 -12.31 -13.52 -7.10
CA ALA A 502 -11.43 -12.38 -6.83
C ALA A 502 -12.22 -11.22 -6.20
N ALA A 503 -13.33 -10.81 -6.81
CA ALA A 503 -14.19 -9.76 -6.24
C ALA A 503 -14.70 -10.08 -4.83
N SER A 504 -14.88 -11.37 -4.50
CA SER A 504 -15.35 -11.81 -3.17
C SER A 504 -14.28 -11.79 -2.07
N LEU A 505 -13.04 -11.38 -2.37
CA LEU A 505 -12.02 -11.11 -1.35
C LEU A 505 -12.30 -9.80 -0.60
N SER A 506 -12.88 -8.82 -1.29
CA SER A 506 -13.29 -7.53 -0.71
C SER A 506 -14.34 -7.66 0.38
N ARG A 507 -14.26 -6.77 1.38
CA ARG A 507 -15.14 -6.74 2.54
C ARG A 507 -15.17 -5.36 3.19
N MET A 508 -16.07 -5.20 4.14
CA MET A 508 -16.02 -4.19 5.21
C MET A 508 -15.47 -4.86 6.48
#